data_AF-K7GBR6-F1
#
_entry.id   AF-K7GBR6-F1
#
_cell.length_a   1.000
_cell.length_b   1.000
_cell.length_c   1.000
_cell.angle_alpha   90.00
_cell.angle_beta   90.00
_cell.angle_gamma   90.00
#
_symmetry.space_group_name_H-M   'P 1'
#
loop_
_entity.id
_entity.type
_entity.pdbx_description
1 polymer ?
#
loop_
_entity_poly.entity_id
_entity_poly.type
_entity_poly.pdbx_seq_one_letter_code
_entity_poly.pdbx_strand_id
1 'polypeptide(L)'
;MDCPGVPGSHGREQLEAELRPRDRILVLGCGNSALSHDLFQLGYTDVTSIDYSPVCIAAMRACYAQCRGLQWAVMDARDLAFADSSFDVVLEKGTLDSMMVGETDPWNVAPETTALLDQVLKEVSRVLRPGGRFISITFAQPHFRKRHYAQPAYGWSLRHSTYGAGFHYFFYVMCKGQALAPADLALGQRLHALPCPAGPPCALQAWDSEDYLSAIEL
;
A
#
# COMPACT_ATOMS: atom_id res chain seq x y z
N MET A 1 17.68 -6.49 -17.59
CA MET A 1 16.61 -5.57 -17.15
C MET A 1 16.73 -5.47 -15.64
N ASP A 2 17.39 -4.41 -15.16
CA ASP A 2 17.51 -4.17 -13.72
C ASP A 2 16.13 -3.89 -13.15
N CYS A 3 15.72 -4.71 -12.19
CA CYS A 3 14.48 -4.52 -11.45
C CYS A 3 14.72 -3.41 -10.42
N PRO A 4 13.83 -2.42 -10.28
CA PRO A 4 14.05 -1.33 -9.32
C PRO A 4 14.12 -1.91 -7.90
N GLY A 5 15.33 -1.84 -7.32
CA GLY A 5 15.60 -2.11 -5.92
C GLY A 5 15.04 -1.02 -5.01
N VAL A 6 15.50 -1.01 -3.74
CA VAL A 6 15.05 -0.08 -2.69
C VAL A 6 14.76 1.32 -3.24
N PRO A 7 13.68 1.98 -2.80
CA PRO A 7 13.50 3.40 -3.06
C PRO A 7 14.79 4.18 -2.74
N GLY A 8 15.12 5.20 -3.56
CA GLY A 8 16.35 5.99 -3.42
C GLY A 8 16.58 6.45 -1.98
N SER A 9 17.85 6.72 -1.61
CA SER A 9 18.39 6.89 -0.22
C SER A 9 17.39 7.19 0.91
N HIS A 10 16.52 8.20 0.75
CA HIS A 10 15.52 8.60 1.73
C HIS A 10 14.45 7.53 2.02
N GLY A 11 13.99 6.76 1.03
CA GLY A 11 13.02 5.68 1.26
C GLY A 11 13.64 4.50 2.02
N ARG A 12 14.94 4.26 1.82
CA ARG A 12 15.70 3.30 2.62
C ARG A 12 15.80 3.71 4.09
N GLU A 13 16.15 4.97 4.35
CA GLU A 13 16.23 5.50 5.72
C GLU A 13 14.89 5.42 6.46
N GLN A 14 13.78 5.74 5.78
CA GLN A 14 12.44 5.60 6.35
C GLN A 14 12.10 4.15 6.68
N LEU A 15 12.49 3.20 5.82
CA LEU A 15 12.27 1.78 6.07
C LEU A 15 13.11 1.29 7.25
N GLU A 16 14.41 1.57 7.28
CA GLU A 16 15.31 1.16 8.37
C GLU A 16 14.88 1.71 9.73
N ALA A 17 14.29 2.91 9.79
CA ALA A 17 13.77 3.49 11.02
C ALA A 17 12.59 2.68 11.64
N GLU A 18 11.90 1.86 10.84
CA GLU A 18 10.77 1.06 11.28
C GLU A 18 11.08 -0.41 11.55
N LEU A 19 12.29 -0.85 11.18
CA LEU A 19 12.69 -2.24 11.25
C LEU A 19 13.70 -2.48 12.37
N ARG A 20 13.72 -3.70 12.88
CA ARG A 20 14.71 -4.20 13.84
C ARG A 20 15.41 -5.42 13.26
N PRO A 21 16.71 -5.65 13.56
CA PRO A 21 17.47 -6.74 12.95
C PRO A 21 16.88 -8.15 13.11
N ARG A 22 16.02 -8.36 14.12
CA ARG A 22 15.39 -9.65 14.43
C ARG A 22 13.89 -9.69 14.08
N ASP A 23 13.39 -8.70 13.34
CA ASP A 23 12.00 -8.73 12.90
C ASP A 23 11.79 -9.87 11.90
N ARG A 24 10.69 -10.61 12.08
CA ARG A 24 10.15 -11.52 11.08
C ARG A 24 9.31 -10.70 10.11
N ILE A 25 9.75 -10.64 8.85
CA ILE A 25 9.19 -9.75 7.84
C ILE A 25 8.43 -10.57 6.81
N LEU A 26 7.17 -10.20 6.55
CA LEU A 26 6.37 -10.70 5.43
C LEU A 26 6.33 -9.65 4.32
N VAL A 27 6.73 -9.99 3.10
CA VAL A 27 6.58 -9.13 1.91
C VAL A 27 5.45 -9.66 1.05
N LEU A 28 4.39 -8.87 0.90
CA LEU A 28 3.24 -9.19 0.05
C LEU A 28 3.51 -8.80 -1.41
N GLY A 29 2.97 -9.59 -2.34
CA GLY A 29 3.04 -9.33 -3.78
C GLY A 29 4.44 -8.95 -4.25
N CYS A 30 5.43 -9.80 -3.94
CA CYS A 30 6.83 -9.44 -4.11
C CYS A 30 7.24 -9.26 -5.58
N GLY A 31 6.47 -9.82 -6.51
CA GLY A 31 6.76 -9.80 -7.94
C GLY A 31 8.19 -10.23 -8.23
N ASN A 32 8.89 -9.42 -9.02
CA ASN A 32 10.32 -9.55 -9.31
C ASN A 32 11.18 -8.48 -8.61
N SER A 33 10.64 -7.79 -7.58
CA SER A 33 11.35 -6.69 -6.93
C SER A 33 12.53 -7.20 -6.10
N ALA A 34 13.65 -6.49 -6.16
CA ALA A 34 14.82 -6.78 -5.32
C ALA A 34 14.61 -6.42 -3.84
N LEU A 35 13.48 -5.82 -3.44
CA LEU A 35 13.21 -5.36 -2.06
C LEU A 35 13.55 -6.42 -0.99
N SER A 36 13.14 -7.68 -1.19
CA SER A 36 13.42 -8.75 -0.23
C SER A 36 14.93 -9.03 -0.13
N HIS A 37 15.63 -9.04 -1.26
CA HIS A 37 17.07 -9.20 -1.30
C HIS A 37 17.80 -8.01 -0.68
N ASP A 38 17.32 -6.80 -0.92
CA ASP A 38 17.90 -5.59 -0.36
C ASP A 38 17.77 -5.61 1.17
N LEU A 39 16.61 -5.99 1.71
CA LEU A 39 16.44 -6.23 3.16
C LEU A 39 17.45 -7.25 3.70
N PHE A 40 17.68 -8.34 2.95
CA PHE A 40 18.69 -9.33 3.32
C PHE A 40 20.12 -8.75 3.34
N GLN A 41 20.48 -7.93 2.35
CA GLN A 41 21.78 -7.24 2.33
C GLN A 41 21.94 -6.25 3.49
N LEU A 42 20.83 -5.71 4.01
CA LEU A 42 20.82 -4.87 5.21
C LEU A 42 20.89 -5.66 6.52
N GLY A 43 20.90 -6.99 6.46
CA GLY A 43 21.00 -7.87 7.63
C GLY A 43 19.67 -8.38 8.17
N TYR A 44 18.54 -8.08 7.53
CA TYR A 44 17.24 -8.67 7.87
C TYR A 44 17.15 -10.07 7.23
N THR A 45 17.28 -11.10 8.05
CA THR A 45 17.50 -12.48 7.59
C THR A 45 16.34 -13.44 7.83
N ASP A 46 15.20 -12.93 8.29
CA ASP A 46 13.95 -13.69 8.39
C ASP A 46 12.86 -12.98 7.57
N VAL A 47 13.00 -13.09 6.25
CA VAL A 47 12.13 -12.40 5.26
C VAL A 47 11.42 -13.43 4.41
N THR A 48 10.11 -13.55 4.63
CA THR A 48 9.22 -14.37 3.83
C THR A 48 8.51 -13.51 2.79
N SER A 49 8.63 -13.85 1.52
CA SER A 49 8.05 -13.11 0.41
C SER A 49 7.03 -13.95 -0.34
N ILE A 50 5.86 -13.38 -0.60
CA ILE A 50 4.76 -14.08 -1.26
C ILE A 50 4.31 -13.36 -2.53
N ASP A 51 3.78 -14.14 -3.46
CA ASP A 51 3.11 -13.65 -4.66
C ASP A 51 2.11 -14.70 -5.15
N TYR A 52 1.00 -14.28 -5.73
CA TYR A 52 0.00 -15.18 -6.30
C TYR A 52 0.52 -15.89 -7.56
N SER A 53 1.53 -15.33 -8.23
CA SER A 53 2.13 -15.87 -9.44
C SER A 53 3.18 -16.97 -9.13
N PRO A 54 2.92 -18.25 -9.48
CA PRO A 54 3.90 -19.31 -9.31
C PRO A 54 5.17 -19.09 -10.16
N VAL A 55 5.03 -18.40 -11.30
CA VAL A 55 6.15 -18.07 -12.19
C VAL A 55 7.09 -17.07 -11.52
N CYS A 56 6.55 -16.01 -10.90
CA CYS A 56 7.35 -15.02 -10.17
C CYS A 56 8.09 -15.68 -9.00
N ILE A 57 7.40 -16.48 -8.20
CA ILE A 57 8.02 -17.17 -7.05
C ILE A 57 9.10 -18.15 -7.48
N ALA A 58 8.89 -18.91 -8.56
CA ALA A 58 9.92 -19.82 -9.08
C ALA A 58 11.18 -19.04 -9.53
N ALA A 59 11.00 -17.92 -10.24
CA ALA A 59 12.09 -17.07 -10.68
C ALA A 59 12.87 -16.46 -9.50
N MET A 60 12.18 -15.93 -8.49
CA MET A 60 12.82 -15.32 -7.32
C MET A 60 13.57 -16.34 -6.47
N ARG A 61 12.99 -17.54 -6.27
CA ARG A 61 13.68 -18.66 -5.59
C ARG A 61 14.97 -19.04 -6.30
N ALA A 62 14.96 -19.13 -7.63
CA ALA A 62 16.14 -19.46 -8.41
C ALA A 62 17.20 -18.35 -8.35
N CYS A 63 16.78 -17.09 -8.50
CA CYS A 63 17.66 -15.93 -8.46
C CYS A 63 18.39 -15.79 -7.11
N TYR A 64 17.69 -16.06 -6.01
CA TYR A 64 18.20 -15.87 -4.65
C TYR A 64 18.42 -17.19 -3.88
N ALA A 65 18.68 -18.29 -4.59
CA ALA A 65 18.81 -19.63 -3.99
C ALA A 65 19.91 -19.74 -2.92
N GLN A 66 20.91 -18.86 -2.95
CA GLN A 66 22.01 -18.81 -1.98
C GLN A 66 21.70 -17.96 -0.73
N CYS A 67 20.63 -17.16 -0.76
CA CYS A 67 20.21 -16.31 0.36
C CYS A 67 19.34 -17.12 1.33
N ARG A 68 19.96 -17.90 2.23
CA ARG A 68 19.22 -18.79 3.16
C ARG A 68 18.22 -18.10 4.09
N GLY A 69 18.32 -16.79 4.28
CA GLY A 69 17.37 -15.99 5.07
C GLY A 69 16.15 -15.49 4.30
N LEU A 70 16.03 -15.83 3.01
CA LEU A 70 14.89 -15.48 2.18
C LEU A 70 14.02 -16.71 1.94
N GLN A 71 12.77 -16.66 2.41
CA GLN A 71 11.75 -17.63 2.07
C GLN A 71 10.83 -17.05 1.00
N TRP A 72 10.35 -17.90 0.10
CA TRP A 72 9.46 -17.49 -0.99
C TRP A 72 8.30 -18.47 -1.06
N ALA A 73 7.06 -18.01 -1.22
CA ALA A 73 5.89 -18.88 -1.33
C ALA A 73 4.84 -18.35 -2.31
N VAL A 74 4.20 -19.26 -3.04
CA VAL A 74 3.02 -18.93 -3.85
C VAL A 74 1.84 -18.80 -2.91
N MET A 75 1.25 -17.62 -2.82
CA MET A 75 0.16 -17.35 -1.88
C MET A 75 -0.63 -16.11 -2.31
N ASP A 76 -1.94 -16.17 -2.10
CA ASP A 76 -2.83 -15.02 -2.27
C ASP A 76 -2.84 -14.18 -1.00
N ALA A 77 -2.61 -12.87 -1.11
CA ALA A 77 -2.59 -11.98 0.06
C ALA A 77 -3.95 -11.83 0.75
N ARG A 78 -5.04 -12.29 0.12
CA ARG A 78 -6.40 -12.33 0.70
C ARG A 78 -6.62 -13.52 1.63
N ASP A 79 -5.73 -14.52 1.60
CA ASP A 79 -5.81 -15.74 2.41
C ASP A 79 -4.39 -16.21 2.78
N LEU A 80 -3.85 -15.60 3.84
CA LEU A 80 -2.50 -15.85 4.31
C LEU A 80 -2.47 -17.15 5.13
N ALA A 81 -1.82 -18.18 4.61
CA ALA A 81 -1.64 -19.47 5.28
C ALA A 81 -0.58 -19.44 6.42
N PHE A 82 -0.63 -18.40 7.25
CA PHE A 82 0.21 -18.20 8.43
C PHE A 82 -0.66 -18.09 9.68
N ALA A 83 -0.11 -18.49 10.83
CA ALA A 83 -0.78 -18.35 12.11
C ALA A 83 -0.96 -16.87 12.49
N ASP A 84 -1.94 -16.59 13.33
CA ASP A 84 -2.13 -15.26 13.91
C ASP A 84 -0.86 -14.82 14.64
N SER A 85 -0.54 -13.52 14.57
CA SER A 85 0.62 -12.94 15.26
C SER A 85 1.98 -13.58 14.92
N SER A 86 2.13 -14.13 13.70
CA SER A 86 3.36 -14.75 13.23
C SER A 86 4.43 -13.77 12.76
N PHE A 87 4.10 -12.52 12.42
CA PHE A 87 5.04 -11.54 11.88
C PHE A 87 5.18 -10.29 12.75
N ASP A 88 6.39 -9.75 12.74
CA ASP A 88 6.73 -8.46 13.35
C ASP A 88 6.36 -7.31 12.42
N VAL A 89 6.64 -7.51 11.14
CA VAL A 89 6.44 -6.50 10.09
C VAL A 89 5.82 -7.17 8.88
N VAL A 90 4.82 -6.50 8.28
CA VAL A 90 4.31 -6.82 6.96
C VAL A 90 4.62 -5.62 6.05
N LEU A 91 5.16 -5.89 4.87
CA LEU A 91 5.53 -4.90 3.86
C LEU A 91 4.74 -5.18 2.59
N GLU A 92 4.24 -4.13 1.96
CA GLU A 92 3.80 -4.20 0.56
C GLU A 92 4.28 -2.97 -0.20
N LYS A 93 4.63 -3.17 -1.47
CA LYS A 93 5.07 -2.08 -2.35
C LYS A 93 4.36 -2.19 -3.69
N GLY A 94 3.31 -1.40 -3.85
CA GLY A 94 2.49 -1.38 -5.05
C GLY A 94 1.57 -2.59 -5.23
N THR A 95 1.47 -3.46 -4.22
CA THR A 95 0.61 -4.66 -4.28
C THR A 95 -0.85 -4.26 -4.20
N LEU A 96 -1.19 -3.31 -3.33
CA LEU A 96 -2.56 -2.79 -3.28
C LEU A 96 -2.87 -1.90 -4.50
N ASP A 97 -1.86 -1.27 -5.10
CA ASP A 97 -2.03 -0.50 -6.34
C ASP A 97 -2.44 -1.40 -7.51
N SER A 98 -1.80 -2.56 -7.66
CA SER A 98 -2.13 -3.51 -8.72
C SER A 98 -3.54 -4.08 -8.58
N MET A 99 -4.03 -4.24 -7.34
CA MET A 99 -5.40 -4.67 -7.05
C MET A 99 -6.45 -3.62 -7.40
N MET A 100 -6.06 -2.34 -7.53
CA MET A 100 -6.95 -1.22 -7.84
C MET A 100 -6.85 -0.75 -9.30
N VAL A 101 -6.10 -1.45 -10.17
CA VAL A 101 -5.83 -1.00 -11.55
C VAL A 101 -7.09 -0.84 -12.40
N GLY A 102 -8.17 -1.55 -12.06
CA GLY A 102 -9.45 -1.48 -12.76
C GLY A 102 -10.33 -0.29 -12.35
N GLU A 103 -9.98 0.45 -11.30
CA GLU A 103 -10.76 1.58 -10.82
C GLU A 103 -10.62 2.79 -11.76
N THR A 104 -11.76 3.31 -12.22
CA THR A 104 -11.80 4.47 -13.13
C THR A 104 -12.04 5.79 -12.39
N ASP A 105 -12.67 5.75 -11.22
CA ASP A 105 -12.89 6.91 -10.35
C ASP A 105 -12.19 6.71 -9.00
N PRO A 106 -11.08 7.40 -8.73
CA PRO A 106 -10.36 7.26 -7.47
C PRO A 106 -11.15 7.82 -6.28
N TRP A 107 -12.21 8.61 -6.49
CA TRP A 107 -13.07 9.12 -5.42
C TRP A 107 -14.17 8.14 -5.04
N ASN A 108 -14.67 7.35 -5.99
CA ASN A 108 -15.76 6.41 -5.80
C ASN A 108 -15.32 4.98 -6.16
N VAL A 109 -14.59 4.35 -5.24
CA VAL A 109 -14.05 3.00 -5.45
C VAL A 109 -15.18 1.97 -5.39
N ALA A 110 -15.18 1.03 -6.33
CA ALA A 110 -16.18 -0.02 -6.41
C ALA A 110 -16.27 -0.83 -5.10
N PRO A 111 -17.48 -1.27 -4.68
CA PRO A 111 -17.65 -2.11 -3.49
C PRO A 111 -16.81 -3.38 -3.52
N GLU A 112 -16.65 -3.99 -4.70
CA GLU A 112 -15.88 -5.21 -4.91
C GLU A 112 -14.39 -4.97 -4.61
N THR A 113 -13.83 -3.89 -5.13
CA THR A 113 -12.44 -3.49 -4.87
C THR A 113 -12.23 -3.11 -3.40
N THR A 114 -13.21 -2.40 -2.81
CA THR A 114 -13.18 -2.09 -1.38
C THR A 114 -13.17 -3.36 -0.51
N ALA A 115 -14.02 -4.33 -0.83
CA ALA A 115 -14.07 -5.62 -0.14
C ALA A 115 -12.79 -6.44 -0.34
N LEU A 116 -12.20 -6.40 -1.53
CA LEU A 116 -10.93 -7.05 -1.84
C LEU A 116 -9.79 -6.49 -0.98
N LEU A 117 -9.65 -5.17 -0.90
CA LEU A 117 -8.62 -4.55 -0.05
C LEU A 117 -8.87 -4.83 1.44
N ASP A 118 -10.13 -4.81 1.88
CA ASP A 118 -10.50 -5.14 3.25
C ASP A 118 -10.11 -6.59 3.63
N GLN A 119 -10.27 -7.56 2.72
CA GLN A 119 -9.79 -8.93 2.93
C GLN A 119 -8.28 -8.98 3.18
N VAL A 120 -7.49 -8.33 2.32
CA VAL A 120 -6.03 -8.28 2.49
C VAL A 120 -5.65 -7.61 3.80
N LEU A 121 -6.25 -6.46 4.13
CA LEU A 121 -5.91 -5.70 5.33
C LEU A 121 -6.31 -6.42 6.63
N LYS A 122 -7.40 -7.20 6.62
CA LYS A 122 -7.76 -8.11 7.72
C LYS A 122 -6.71 -9.18 7.93
N GLU A 123 -6.26 -9.83 6.86
CA GLU A 123 -5.21 -10.84 6.93
C GLU A 123 -3.89 -10.26 7.43
N VAL A 124 -3.50 -9.08 6.94
CA VAL A 124 -2.32 -8.34 7.44
C VAL A 124 -2.44 -8.06 8.92
N SER A 125 -3.58 -7.52 9.37
CA SER A 125 -3.80 -7.28 10.80
C SER A 125 -3.71 -8.58 11.58
N ARG A 126 -4.34 -9.67 11.12
CA ARG A 126 -4.37 -10.97 11.80
C ARG A 126 -2.96 -11.54 12.02
N VAL A 127 -2.13 -11.59 10.97
CA VAL A 127 -0.77 -12.18 11.06
C VAL A 127 0.23 -11.29 11.79
N LEU A 128 -0.05 -9.99 11.93
CA LEU A 128 0.78 -9.10 12.75
C LEU A 128 0.60 -9.37 14.23
N ARG A 129 1.72 -9.46 14.96
CA ARG A 129 1.68 -9.51 16.42
C ARG A 129 1.24 -8.16 17.02
N PRO A 130 0.76 -8.12 18.28
CA PRO A 130 0.59 -6.86 18.99
C PRO A 130 1.89 -6.04 18.99
N GLY A 131 1.81 -4.75 18.64
CA GLY A 131 2.97 -3.87 18.45
C GLY A 131 3.74 -4.07 17.13
N GLY A 132 3.28 -4.99 16.26
CA GLY A 132 3.81 -5.17 14.91
C GLY A 132 3.42 -4.02 13.97
N ARG A 133 4.12 -3.92 12.84
CA ARG A 133 3.95 -2.82 11.87
C ARG A 133 3.52 -3.34 10.51
N PHE A 134 2.49 -2.73 9.94
CA PHE A 134 2.25 -2.80 8.49
C PHE A 134 2.84 -1.56 7.84
N ILE A 135 3.64 -1.75 6.80
CA ILE A 135 4.23 -0.67 6.01
C ILE A 135 3.78 -0.83 4.56
N SER A 136 3.17 0.22 4.03
CA SER A 136 2.68 0.27 2.66
C SER A 136 3.40 1.37 1.89
N ILE A 137 3.95 1.00 0.74
CA ILE A 137 4.65 1.90 -0.17
C ILE A 137 3.86 1.97 -1.48
N THR A 138 3.40 3.15 -1.84
CA THR A 138 2.42 3.31 -2.93
C THR A 138 2.53 4.68 -3.58
N PHE A 139 1.98 4.81 -4.78
CA PHE A 139 1.74 6.12 -5.41
C PHE A 139 0.44 6.79 -4.94
N ALA A 140 -0.42 6.07 -4.22
CA ALA A 140 -1.71 6.58 -3.81
C ALA A 140 -1.60 7.60 -2.67
N GLN A 141 -2.09 8.81 -2.94
CA GLN A 141 -2.08 9.93 -2.00
C GLN A 141 -2.98 9.67 -0.78
N PRO A 142 -2.79 10.38 0.35
CA PRO A 142 -3.51 10.13 1.59
C PRO A 142 -5.02 10.25 1.47
N HIS A 143 -5.52 11.18 0.64
CA HIS A 143 -6.94 11.37 0.42
C HIS A 143 -7.62 10.19 -0.30
N PHE A 144 -6.86 9.39 -1.06
CA PHE A 144 -7.36 8.17 -1.68
C PHE A 144 -7.10 6.93 -0.82
N ARG A 145 -5.89 6.79 -0.26
CA ARG A 145 -5.49 5.52 0.35
C ARG A 145 -5.87 5.39 1.82
N LYS A 146 -5.77 6.47 2.61
CA LYS A 146 -5.97 6.38 4.07
C LYS A 146 -7.33 5.82 4.46
N ARG A 147 -8.39 6.12 3.70
CA ARG A 147 -9.74 5.60 3.98
C ARG A 147 -9.81 4.07 3.97
N HIS A 148 -8.97 3.40 3.18
CA HIS A 148 -8.91 1.93 3.15
C HIS A 148 -8.18 1.40 4.39
N TYR A 149 -7.14 2.09 4.87
CA TYR A 149 -6.35 1.70 6.05
C TYR A 149 -7.01 2.06 7.39
N ALA A 150 -7.82 3.12 7.43
CA ALA A 150 -8.35 3.69 8.66
C ALA A 150 -9.65 3.01 9.12
N GLN A 151 -9.67 1.68 9.14
CA GLN A 151 -10.81 0.90 9.63
C GLN A 151 -10.55 0.46 11.08
N PRO A 152 -11.50 0.68 12.02
CA PRO A 152 -11.34 0.27 13.43
C PRO A 152 -11.01 -1.21 13.61
N ALA A 153 -11.55 -2.06 12.73
CA ALA A 153 -11.40 -3.51 12.80
C ALA A 153 -9.95 -3.99 12.72
N TYR A 154 -9.06 -3.21 12.09
CA TYR A 154 -7.65 -3.59 11.97
C TYR A 154 -6.84 -3.31 13.23
N GLY A 155 -7.35 -2.44 14.13
CA GLY A 155 -6.75 -2.18 15.44
C GLY A 155 -5.34 -1.60 15.38
N TRP A 156 -5.06 -0.69 14.44
CA TRP A 156 -3.76 -0.02 14.32
C TRP A 156 -3.86 1.50 14.27
N SER A 157 -2.76 2.19 14.59
CA SER A 157 -2.59 3.60 14.24
C SER A 157 -2.29 3.76 12.75
N LEU A 158 -2.30 4.99 12.25
CA LEU A 158 -1.97 5.30 10.86
C LEU A 158 -1.18 6.61 10.79
N ARG A 159 -0.01 6.57 10.17
CA ARG A 159 0.73 7.76 9.77
C ARG A 159 1.31 7.58 8.38
N HIS A 160 1.72 8.68 7.78
CA HIS A 160 2.37 8.63 6.48
C HIS A 160 3.47 9.70 6.38
N SER A 161 4.42 9.44 5.51
CA SER A 161 5.43 10.37 5.02
C SER A 161 5.51 10.25 3.49
N THR A 162 6.29 11.12 2.87
CA THR A 162 6.60 11.03 1.45
C THR A 162 8.10 10.90 1.25
N TYR A 163 8.51 10.35 0.11
CA TYR A 163 9.90 10.34 -0.32
C TYR A 163 9.97 10.29 -1.86
N GLY A 164 11.15 10.62 -2.40
CA GLY A 164 11.41 10.69 -3.84
C GLY A 164 11.46 12.13 -4.35
N ALA A 165 12.41 12.41 -5.26
CA ALA A 165 12.52 13.69 -5.95
C ALA A 165 11.72 13.61 -7.28
N GLY A 166 10.72 14.48 -7.45
CA GLY A 166 9.90 14.56 -8.66
C GLY A 166 8.69 13.61 -8.69
N PHE A 167 8.90 12.32 -8.36
CA PHE A 167 7.81 11.36 -8.17
C PHE A 167 7.66 11.03 -6.69
N HIS A 168 6.60 11.56 -6.05
CA HIS A 168 6.33 11.34 -4.64
C HIS A 168 5.74 9.94 -4.44
N TYR A 169 6.52 9.07 -3.80
CA TYR A 169 5.97 7.88 -3.16
C TYR A 169 5.39 8.28 -1.81
N PHE A 170 4.30 7.61 -1.43
CA PHE A 170 3.70 7.70 -0.11
C PHE A 170 4.08 6.46 0.68
N PHE A 171 4.57 6.70 1.89
CA PHE A 171 5.03 5.69 2.83
C PHE A 171 4.09 5.70 4.02
N TYR A 172 3.24 4.69 4.16
CA TYR A 172 2.30 4.56 5.27
C TYR A 172 2.83 3.57 6.29
N VAL A 173 2.74 3.93 7.57
CA VAL A 173 3.08 3.05 8.69
C VAL A 173 1.87 2.92 9.60
N MET A 174 1.50 1.69 9.87
CA MET A 174 0.41 1.32 10.76
C MET A 174 0.92 0.43 11.88
N CYS A 175 0.72 0.83 13.14
CA CYS A 175 1.21 0.09 14.31
C CYS A 175 0.05 -0.60 15.03
N LYS A 176 0.05 -1.94 15.06
CA LYS A 176 -1.01 -2.73 15.70
C LYS A 176 -1.04 -2.51 17.21
N GLY A 177 -2.22 -2.31 17.76
CA GLY A 177 -2.48 -2.02 19.18
C GLY A 177 -2.47 -0.52 19.53
N GLN A 178 -2.25 0.37 18.56
CA GLN A 178 -2.39 1.82 18.75
C GLN A 178 -3.69 2.33 18.13
N ALA A 179 -4.20 3.46 18.63
CA ALA A 179 -5.45 4.04 18.15
C ALA A 179 -5.27 4.88 16.88
N LEU A 180 -6.28 4.89 16.02
CA LEU A 180 -6.41 5.84 14.92
C LEU A 180 -6.62 7.26 15.46
N ALA A 181 -6.11 8.26 14.74
CA ALA A 181 -6.49 9.65 14.99
C ALA A 181 -7.98 9.85 14.62
N PRO A 182 -8.72 10.73 15.32
CA PRO A 182 -10.14 10.98 15.03
C PRO A 182 -10.42 11.36 13.56
N ALA A 183 -9.52 12.12 12.94
CA ALA A 183 -9.63 12.53 11.54
C ALA A 183 -9.51 11.34 10.56
N ASP A 184 -8.63 10.38 10.85
CA ASP A 184 -8.47 9.18 10.04
C ASP A 184 -9.66 8.23 10.23
N LEU A 185 -10.16 8.10 11.47
CA LEU A 185 -11.38 7.33 11.75
C LEU A 185 -12.58 7.85 10.96
N ALA A 186 -12.81 9.16 10.95
CA ALA A 186 -13.87 9.79 10.18
C ALA A 186 -13.70 9.55 8.66
N LEU A 187 -12.45 9.52 8.18
CA LEU A 187 -12.15 9.22 6.78
C LEU A 187 -12.48 7.77 6.43
N GLY A 188 -12.14 6.81 7.29
CA GLY A 188 -12.48 5.40 7.09
C GLY A 188 -13.99 5.13 7.10
N GLN A 189 -14.73 5.81 7.98
CA GLN A 189 -16.20 5.70 8.04
C GLN A 189 -16.89 6.19 6.75
N ARG A 190 -16.34 7.21 6.09
CA ARG A 190 -16.88 7.71 4.81
C ARG A 190 -16.74 6.73 3.66
N LEU A 191 -15.81 5.77 3.72
CA LEU A 191 -15.66 4.74 2.68
C LEU A 191 -16.92 3.87 2.55
N HIS A 192 -17.60 3.63 3.66
CA HIS A 192 -18.82 2.81 3.72
C HIS A 192 -20.11 3.64 3.72
N ALA A 193 -19.99 4.96 3.73
CA ALA A 193 -21.16 5.83 3.64
C ALA A 193 -21.74 5.76 2.23
N LEU A 194 -23.07 5.65 2.13
CA LEU A 194 -23.76 5.77 0.85
C LEU A 194 -23.36 7.10 0.20
N PRO A 195 -23.15 7.14 -1.14
CA PRO A 195 -22.90 8.39 -1.82
C PRO A 195 -24.04 9.35 -1.49
N CYS A 196 -23.68 10.57 -1.08
CA CYS A 196 -24.66 11.64 -0.95
C CYS A 196 -25.37 11.75 -2.31
N PRO A 197 -26.72 11.75 -2.39
CA PRO A 197 -27.41 11.92 -3.66
C PRO A 197 -26.82 13.15 -4.34
N ALA A 198 -26.42 12.98 -5.61
CA ALA A 198 -25.84 14.08 -6.37
C ALA A 198 -26.73 15.30 -6.20
N GLY A 199 -26.16 16.39 -5.66
CA GLY A 199 -26.85 17.67 -5.64
C GLY A 199 -27.34 17.98 -7.05
N PRO A 200 -28.43 18.76 -7.21
CA PRO A 200 -28.91 19.12 -8.53
C PRO A 200 -27.74 19.61 -9.38
N PRO A 201 -27.63 19.19 -10.65
CA PRO A 201 -26.50 19.55 -11.49
C PRO A 201 -26.33 21.07 -11.39
N CYS A 202 -25.16 21.49 -10.90
CA CYS A 202 -24.78 22.88 -10.92
C CYS A 202 -24.74 23.23 -12.41
N ALA A 203 -25.77 23.93 -12.88
CA ALA A 203 -25.79 24.48 -14.21
C ALA A 203 -24.62 25.43 -14.27
N LEU A 204 -23.51 24.98 -14.86
CA LEU A 204 -22.54 25.86 -15.47
C LEU A 204 -23.38 26.74 -16.40
N GLN A 205 -23.59 27.99 -15.98
CA GLN A 205 -24.13 28.99 -16.88
C GLN A 205 -23.21 28.97 -18.11
N ALA A 206 -23.77 28.58 -19.24
CA ALA A 206 -23.10 28.69 -20.52
C ALA A 206 -22.70 30.17 -20.67
N TRP A 207 -21.40 30.44 -20.57
CA TRP A 207 -20.84 31.70 -21.03
C TRP A 207 -20.69 31.59 -22.55
N ASP A 208 -21.81 31.59 -23.24
CA ASP A 208 -21.86 31.88 -24.67
C ASP A 208 -21.82 33.40 -24.83
N SER A 209 -20.60 33.93 -24.95
CA SER A 209 -20.36 35.08 -25.81
C SER A 209 -18.93 34.98 -26.35
N GLU A 210 -18.80 34.37 -27.52
CA GLU A 210 -17.62 34.48 -28.37
C GLU A 210 -17.43 35.94 -28.80
N ASP A 211 -16.71 36.73 -27.99
CA ASP A 211 -16.40 38.13 -28.30
C ASP A 211 -14.89 38.45 -28.10
N TYR A 212 -14.03 37.43 -28.15
CA TYR A 212 -12.59 37.57 -27.93
C TYR A 212 -11.75 37.78 -29.20
N LEU A 213 -12.37 37.80 -30.39
CA LEU A 213 -11.65 37.97 -31.68
C LEU A 213 -11.81 39.36 -32.31
N SER A 214 -12.59 40.27 -31.71
CA SER A 214 -12.82 41.62 -32.25
C SER A 214 -11.89 42.70 -31.68
N ALA A 215 -11.00 42.38 -30.74
CA ALA A 215 -10.16 43.36 -30.03
C ALA A 215 -8.69 43.42 -30.48
N ILE A 216 -8.32 42.84 -31.62
CA ILE A 216 -6.98 42.98 -32.19
C ILE A 216 -7.04 44.03 -33.31
N GLU A 217 -6.76 45.28 -32.98
CA GLU A 217 -6.41 46.30 -33.98
C GLU A 217 -4.96 46.05 -34.48
N LEU A 218 -4.79 45.96 -35.80
CA LEU A 218 -3.52 45.89 -36.52
C LEU A 218 -2.99 47.29 -36.85
#